data_AF-A0A524NGH5-F1
#
_entry.id   AF-A0A524NGH5-F1
#
_cell.length_a   1.000
_cell.length_b   1.000
_cell.length_c   1.000
_cell.angle_alpha   90.00
_cell.angle_beta   90.00
_cell.angle_gamma   90.00
#
_symmetry.space_group_name_H-M   'P 1'
#
loop_
_entity.id
_entity.type
_entity.pdbx_description
1 polymer ?
#
loop_
_entity_poly.entity_id
_entity_poly.type
_entity_poly.pdbx_seq_one_letter_code
_entity_poly.pdbx_strand_id
1 'polypeptide(L)'
;MAFKKKGSNKKVYIAIILLVVLIGASAAVILATQTPAVKAVALGVHAGDTFTYHLIGTSNLTSLAAVDTPGFSVYNNTDNYKVTITNVQGTLVSLNTLWTLKNASSITGSQTIDLSNGNKTEANGFWAIYVSNLKVGDLLRPNGFDGVNVNASSPITYASTARERNFMAIGVESRDIRDPTGSTLRYDTTLVYFDKQTGMLETLIWMTDYNNPEKREVITWTLVDSSVWAV
;
A
#
# COMPACT_ATOMS: atom_id res chain seq x y z
N MET A 1 -19.58 31.69 76.23
CA MET A 1 -19.34 31.88 74.79
C MET A 1 -18.72 30.62 74.21
N ALA A 2 -19.44 29.90 73.35
CA ALA A 2 -18.89 28.73 72.67
C ALA A 2 -18.16 29.17 71.38
N PHE A 3 -16.84 28.97 71.32
CA PHE A 3 -16.06 29.25 70.10
C PHE A 3 -16.41 28.22 69.03
N LYS A 4 -17.15 28.66 68.01
CA LYS A 4 -17.49 27.85 66.84
C LYS A 4 -16.19 27.54 66.09
N LYS A 5 -15.70 26.30 66.23
CA LYS A 5 -14.45 25.81 65.61
C LYS A 5 -14.58 25.98 64.09
N LYS A 6 -13.81 26.92 63.52
CA LYS A 6 -13.84 27.24 62.08
C LYS A 6 -13.44 25.97 61.31
N GLY A 7 -14.38 25.38 60.58
CA GLY A 7 -14.16 24.15 59.82
C GLY A 7 -12.97 24.33 58.87
N SER A 8 -12.02 23.40 58.91
CA SER A 8 -10.83 23.46 58.07
C SER A 8 -11.21 23.23 56.60
N ASN A 9 -11.08 24.28 55.78
CA ASN A 9 -11.32 24.24 54.34
C ASN A 9 -10.39 23.25 53.59
N LYS A 10 -9.36 22.71 54.25
CA LYS A 10 -8.43 21.73 53.67
C LYS A 10 -9.15 20.52 53.07
N LYS A 11 -10.20 20.01 53.73
CA LYS A 11 -10.98 18.87 53.22
C LYS A 11 -11.72 19.22 51.92
N VAL A 12 -12.24 20.43 51.82
CA VAL A 12 -12.93 20.94 50.62
C VAL A 12 -11.93 21.09 49.47
N TYR A 13 -10.74 21.66 49.72
CA TYR A 13 -9.71 21.78 48.70
C TYR A 13 -9.20 20.42 48.20
N ILE A 14 -8.98 19.46 49.09
CA ILE A 14 -8.59 18.09 48.70
C ILE A 14 -9.68 17.45 47.83
N ALA A 15 -10.96 17.59 48.21
CA ALA A 15 -12.07 17.08 47.42
C ALA A 15 -12.16 17.71 46.02
N ILE A 16 -11.91 19.02 45.91
CA ILE A 16 -11.88 19.73 44.62
C ILE A 16 -10.72 19.23 43.75
N ILE A 17 -9.52 19.09 44.32
CA ILE A 17 -8.35 18.60 43.58
C ILE A 17 -8.60 17.17 43.07
N LEU A 18 -9.11 16.28 43.93
CA LEU A 18 -9.45 14.92 43.54
C LEU A 18 -10.50 14.88 42.43
N LEU A 19 -11.52 15.74 42.49
CA LEU A 19 -12.54 15.84 41.45
C LEU A 19 -11.95 16.29 40.11
N VAL A 20 -11.05 17.28 40.11
CA VAL A 20 -10.36 17.75 38.89
C VAL A 20 -9.49 16.65 38.28
N VAL A 21 -8.75 15.92 39.12
CA VAL A 21 -7.95 14.76 38.66
C VAL A 21 -8.85 13.68 38.08
N LEU A 22 -9.99 13.38 38.71
CA LEU A 22 -10.93 12.38 38.23
C LEU A 22 -11.51 12.77 36.86
N ILE A 23 -11.93 14.02 36.69
CA ILE A 23 -12.45 14.54 35.41
C ILE A 23 -11.38 14.48 34.32
N GLY A 24 -10.15 14.90 34.63
CA GLY A 24 -9.02 14.83 33.69
C GLY A 24 -8.70 13.39 33.27
N ALA A 25 -8.68 12.45 34.22
CA ALA A 25 -8.47 11.04 33.94
C ALA A 25 -9.61 10.43 33.10
N SER A 26 -10.86 10.73 33.42
CA SER A 26 -12.02 10.28 32.64
C SER A 26 -12.00 10.82 31.21
N ALA A 27 -11.66 12.11 31.02
CA ALA A 27 -11.53 12.69 29.69
C ALA A 27 -10.41 12.02 28.86
N ALA A 28 -9.26 11.75 29.49
CA ALA A 28 -8.16 11.03 28.84
C ALA A 28 -8.56 9.60 28.43
N VAL A 29 -9.28 8.87 29.29
CA VAL A 29 -9.81 7.54 28.97
C VAL A 29 -10.82 7.62 27.82
N ILE A 30 -11.76 8.57 27.83
CA ILE A 30 -12.71 8.76 26.73
C ILE A 30 -11.97 9.03 25.42
N LEU A 31 -10.99 9.92 25.41
CA LEU A 31 -10.19 10.22 24.21
C LEU A 31 -9.36 9.01 23.73
N ALA A 32 -8.83 8.21 24.65
CA ALA A 32 -8.06 7.00 24.31
C ALA A 32 -8.94 5.83 23.86
N THR A 33 -10.19 5.77 24.32
CA THR A 33 -11.15 4.69 24.01
C THR A 33 -12.14 5.04 22.91
N GLN A 34 -12.15 6.30 22.43
CA GLN A 34 -12.83 6.64 21.18
C GLN A 34 -12.14 5.86 20.07
N THR A 35 -12.77 4.75 19.67
CA THR A 35 -12.38 4.03 18.47
C THR A 35 -12.38 5.07 17.36
N PRO A 36 -11.22 5.35 16.72
CA PRO A 36 -11.19 6.33 15.65
C PRO A 36 -12.27 5.94 14.66
N ALA A 37 -13.11 6.91 14.28
CA ALA A 37 -14.17 6.66 13.31
C ALA A 37 -13.52 5.98 12.11
N VAL A 38 -13.98 4.76 11.78
CA VAL A 38 -13.46 4.01 10.64
C VAL A 38 -13.59 4.93 9.44
N LYS A 39 -12.46 5.36 8.87
CA LYS A 39 -12.49 6.25 7.72
C LYS A 39 -13.24 5.53 6.61
N ALA A 40 -14.29 6.16 6.10
CA ALA A 40 -15.04 5.61 4.99
C ALA A 40 -14.08 5.38 3.81
N VAL A 41 -14.08 4.16 3.30
CA VAL A 41 -13.24 3.76 2.17
C VAL A 41 -14.06 3.88 0.91
N ALA A 42 -13.67 4.80 0.03
CA ALA A 42 -14.25 4.91 -1.30
C ALA A 42 -13.55 3.91 -2.24
N LEU A 43 -14.35 3.21 -3.03
CA LEU A 43 -13.86 2.33 -4.08
C LEU A 43 -14.03 3.04 -5.42
N GLY A 44 -13.05 2.90 -6.29
CA GLY A 44 -13.12 3.50 -7.62
C GLY A 44 -13.23 2.48 -8.75
N VAL A 45 -13.26 1.19 -8.44
CA VAL A 45 -13.44 0.09 -9.39
C VAL A 45 -14.77 -0.61 -9.20
N HIS A 46 -15.24 -1.27 -10.24
CA HIS A 46 -16.49 -2.02 -10.30
C HIS A 46 -16.24 -3.43 -10.82
N ALA A 47 -17.15 -4.35 -10.49
CA ALA A 47 -17.13 -5.69 -11.09
C ALA A 47 -17.25 -5.59 -12.62
N GLY A 48 -16.36 -6.28 -13.34
CA GLY A 48 -16.22 -6.22 -14.79
C GLY A 48 -15.08 -5.33 -15.27
N ASP A 49 -14.54 -4.44 -14.43
CA ASP A 49 -13.40 -3.59 -14.82
C ASP A 49 -12.15 -4.43 -15.10
N THR A 50 -11.42 -4.06 -16.15
CA THR A 50 -10.18 -4.73 -16.56
C THR A 50 -9.03 -3.76 -16.73
N PHE A 51 -7.83 -4.25 -16.41
CA PHE A 51 -6.57 -3.51 -16.47
C PHE A 51 -5.47 -4.44 -16.97
N THR A 52 -4.83 -4.08 -18.08
CA THR A 52 -3.78 -4.88 -18.71
C THR A 52 -2.45 -4.16 -18.60
N TYR A 53 -1.42 -4.87 -18.16
CA TYR A 53 -0.09 -4.34 -17.91
C TYR A 53 0.94 -4.99 -18.82
N HIS A 54 1.89 -4.19 -19.28
CA HIS A 54 3.14 -4.65 -19.85
C HIS A 54 4.24 -4.66 -18.77
N LEU A 55 5.02 -5.74 -18.73
CA LEU A 55 6.05 -5.98 -17.73
C LEU A 55 7.42 -6.04 -18.41
N ILE A 56 8.41 -5.38 -17.82
CA ILE A 56 9.81 -5.43 -18.26
C ILE A 56 10.71 -5.63 -17.05
N GLY A 57 11.68 -6.54 -17.16
CA GLY A 57 12.75 -6.74 -16.19
C GLY A 57 14.10 -6.33 -16.78
N THR A 58 14.87 -5.53 -16.08
CA THR A 58 16.25 -5.20 -16.46
C THR A 58 17.20 -5.52 -15.32
N SER A 59 18.36 -6.08 -15.65
CA SER A 59 19.42 -6.37 -14.69
C SER A 59 20.68 -5.61 -15.09
N ASN A 60 21.31 -4.96 -14.11
CA ASN A 60 22.65 -4.42 -14.20
C ASN A 60 23.55 -5.22 -13.26
N LEU A 61 24.43 -6.04 -13.85
CA LEU A 61 25.36 -6.91 -13.14
C LEU A 61 26.70 -6.18 -13.03
N THR A 62 26.95 -5.55 -11.88
CA THR A 62 28.14 -4.71 -11.68
C THR A 62 29.36 -5.52 -11.24
N SER A 63 29.15 -6.57 -10.44
CA SER A 63 30.19 -7.52 -10.05
C SER A 63 30.38 -8.64 -11.09
N LEU A 64 31.62 -9.09 -11.28
CA LEU A 64 31.93 -10.23 -12.15
C LEU A 64 31.28 -11.55 -11.70
N ALA A 65 30.98 -11.67 -10.40
CA ALA A 65 30.29 -12.83 -9.83
C ALA A 65 28.76 -12.67 -9.82
N ALA A 66 28.24 -11.51 -10.26
CA ALA A 66 26.80 -11.28 -10.28
C ALA A 66 26.13 -12.07 -11.40
N VAL A 67 25.02 -12.71 -11.05
CA VAL A 67 24.09 -13.35 -11.98
C VAL A 67 22.68 -12.89 -11.70
N ASP A 68 21.80 -13.00 -12.69
CA ASP A 68 20.38 -12.74 -12.50
C ASP A 68 19.81 -13.61 -11.38
N THR A 69 18.90 -13.01 -10.62
CA THR A 69 18.07 -13.73 -9.65
C THR A 69 17.32 -14.84 -10.38
N PRO A 70 17.30 -16.08 -9.86
CA PRO A 70 16.52 -17.16 -10.44
C PRO A 70 15.06 -16.73 -10.65
N GLY A 71 14.56 -16.93 -11.88
CA GLY A 71 13.20 -16.55 -12.27
C GLY A 71 13.03 -15.11 -12.76
N PHE A 72 14.02 -14.23 -12.59
CA PHE A 72 13.89 -12.81 -12.99
C PHE A 72 13.63 -12.64 -14.51
N SER A 73 14.17 -13.53 -15.34
CA SER A 73 13.96 -13.49 -16.80
C SER A 73 12.50 -13.67 -17.23
N VAL A 74 11.62 -14.16 -16.35
CA VAL A 74 10.18 -14.33 -16.63
C VAL A 74 9.50 -13.01 -17.02
N TYR A 75 9.93 -11.88 -16.45
CA TYR A 75 9.35 -10.58 -16.76
C TYR A 75 9.54 -10.23 -18.24
N ASN A 76 10.68 -10.54 -18.83
CA ASN A 76 10.95 -10.30 -20.25
C ASN A 76 10.29 -11.31 -21.19
N ASN A 77 9.84 -12.44 -20.65
CA ASN A 77 9.03 -13.43 -21.36
C ASN A 77 7.52 -13.20 -21.20
N THR A 78 7.12 -12.13 -20.50
CA THR A 78 5.73 -11.73 -20.36
C THR A 78 5.26 -11.03 -21.63
N ASP A 79 4.09 -11.43 -22.13
CA ASP A 79 3.37 -10.68 -23.15
C ASP A 79 2.50 -9.61 -22.48
N ASN A 80 1.60 -10.05 -21.59
CA ASN A 80 0.76 -9.17 -20.80
C ASN A 80 0.38 -9.78 -19.45
N TYR A 81 0.02 -8.93 -18.50
CA TYR A 81 -0.60 -9.31 -17.24
C TYR A 81 -1.93 -8.59 -17.11
N LYS A 82 -3.05 -9.33 -17.06
CA LYS A 82 -4.39 -8.76 -16.98
C LYS A 82 -4.99 -8.98 -15.61
N VAL A 83 -5.56 -7.93 -15.03
CA VAL A 83 -6.38 -7.95 -13.83
C VAL A 83 -7.83 -7.71 -14.23
N THR A 84 -8.75 -8.52 -13.69
CA THR A 84 -10.20 -8.37 -13.88
C THR A 84 -10.87 -8.32 -12.52
N ILE A 85 -11.57 -7.23 -12.22
CA ILE A 85 -12.35 -7.11 -10.98
C ILE A 85 -13.60 -7.95 -11.12
N THR A 86 -13.79 -8.92 -10.22
CA THR A 86 -14.91 -9.88 -10.31
C THR A 86 -16.04 -9.54 -9.36
N ASN A 87 -15.74 -8.92 -8.22
CA ASN A 87 -16.74 -8.48 -7.25
C ASN A 87 -16.18 -7.35 -6.37
N VAL A 88 -17.08 -6.53 -5.83
CA VAL A 88 -16.76 -5.43 -4.93
C VAL A 88 -17.80 -5.41 -3.80
N GLN A 89 -17.38 -5.65 -2.56
CA GLN A 89 -18.26 -5.71 -1.40
C GLN A 89 -17.64 -4.99 -0.20
N GLY A 90 -18.18 -3.82 0.17
CA GLY A 90 -17.62 -3.02 1.25
C GLY A 90 -16.21 -2.55 0.89
N THR A 91 -15.18 -2.93 1.65
CA THR A 91 -13.77 -2.65 1.31
C THR A 91 -13.09 -3.80 0.56
N LEU A 92 -13.78 -4.94 0.43
CA LEU A 92 -13.24 -6.16 -0.13
C LEU A 92 -13.44 -6.16 -1.65
N VAL A 93 -12.34 -6.30 -2.38
CA VAL A 93 -12.32 -6.41 -3.84
C VAL A 93 -11.87 -7.82 -4.21
N SER A 94 -12.68 -8.53 -4.97
CA SER A 94 -12.32 -9.81 -5.58
C SER A 94 -11.82 -9.58 -6.99
N LEU A 95 -10.75 -10.26 -7.38
CA LEU A 95 -10.17 -10.13 -8.71
C LEU A 95 -9.60 -11.45 -9.23
N ASN A 96 -9.61 -11.58 -10.55
CA ASN A 96 -8.90 -12.61 -11.28
C ASN A 96 -7.70 -11.98 -12.00
N THR A 97 -6.65 -12.78 -12.16
CA THR A 97 -5.42 -12.41 -12.86
C THR A 97 -5.14 -13.42 -13.96
N LEU A 98 -4.63 -12.94 -15.08
CA LEU A 98 -4.18 -13.75 -16.21
C LEU A 98 -2.82 -13.23 -16.64
N TRP A 99 -1.78 -14.02 -16.39
CA TRP A 99 -0.43 -13.73 -16.83
C TRP A 99 -0.16 -14.51 -18.11
N THR A 100 -0.12 -13.81 -19.25
CA THR A 100 0.16 -14.37 -20.57
C THR A 100 1.65 -14.24 -20.87
N LEU A 101 2.30 -15.35 -21.22
CA LEU A 101 3.71 -15.39 -21.62
C LEU A 101 3.82 -15.39 -23.15
N LYS A 102 4.96 -14.93 -23.68
CA LYS A 102 5.25 -14.83 -25.13
C LYS A 102 5.21 -16.18 -25.86
N ASN A 103 5.33 -17.29 -25.13
CA ASN A 103 5.16 -18.65 -25.65
C ASN A 103 3.69 -19.10 -25.70
N ALA A 104 2.73 -18.19 -25.53
CA ALA A 104 1.29 -18.42 -25.45
C ALA A 104 0.80 -19.26 -24.26
N SER A 105 1.67 -19.61 -23.31
CA SER A 105 1.22 -20.19 -22.04
C SER A 105 0.65 -19.11 -21.11
N SER A 106 -0.26 -19.50 -20.23
CA SER A 106 -0.92 -18.58 -19.31
C SER A 106 -0.99 -19.13 -17.89
N ILE A 107 -0.84 -18.24 -16.91
CA ILE A 107 -1.02 -18.54 -15.50
C ILE A 107 -2.22 -17.73 -14.99
N THR A 108 -3.21 -18.42 -14.43
CA THR A 108 -4.39 -17.78 -13.84
C THR A 108 -4.28 -17.75 -12.33
N GLY A 109 -4.70 -16.66 -11.71
CA GLY A 109 -4.84 -16.56 -10.26
C GLY A 109 -6.14 -15.89 -9.87
N SER A 110 -6.67 -16.20 -8.70
CA SER A 110 -7.81 -15.51 -8.09
C SER A 110 -7.45 -15.09 -6.68
N GLN A 111 -7.94 -13.92 -6.27
CA GLN A 111 -7.71 -13.45 -4.91
C GLN A 111 -8.76 -12.42 -4.50
N THR A 112 -8.83 -12.19 -3.19
CA THR A 112 -9.48 -11.01 -2.64
C THR A 112 -8.44 -10.12 -1.97
N ILE A 113 -8.72 -8.82 -1.92
CA ILE A 113 -7.94 -7.83 -1.19
C ILE A 113 -8.89 -6.87 -0.48
N ASP A 114 -8.68 -6.67 0.82
CA ASP A 114 -9.39 -5.67 1.60
C ASP A 114 -8.62 -4.35 1.50
N LEU A 115 -9.18 -3.37 0.79
CA LEU A 115 -8.48 -2.11 0.53
C LEU A 115 -8.29 -1.28 1.81
N SER A 116 -9.01 -1.57 2.88
CA SER A 116 -8.88 -0.86 4.14
C SER A 116 -7.56 -1.16 4.86
N ASN A 117 -7.05 -2.38 4.75
CA ASN A 117 -5.87 -2.85 5.50
C ASN A 117 -4.79 -3.51 4.62
N GLY A 118 -5.10 -3.81 3.35
CA GLY A 118 -4.19 -4.46 2.41
C GLY A 118 -4.10 -5.99 2.56
N ASN A 119 -4.91 -6.60 3.43
CA ASN A 119 -4.94 -8.05 3.59
C ASN A 119 -5.47 -8.69 2.31
N LYS A 120 -4.80 -9.76 1.88
CA LYS A 120 -5.12 -10.50 0.67
C LYS A 120 -5.07 -12.00 0.88
N THR A 121 -5.86 -12.75 0.11
CA THR A 121 -5.90 -14.22 0.20
C THR A 121 -4.70 -14.91 -0.43
N GLU A 122 -4.06 -14.26 -1.42
CA GLU A 122 -2.91 -14.80 -2.13
C GLU A 122 -1.66 -13.97 -1.80
N ALA A 123 -0.67 -14.57 -1.14
CA ALA A 123 0.49 -13.85 -0.61
C ALA A 123 1.30 -13.15 -1.72
N ASN A 124 1.37 -13.77 -2.89
CA ASN A 124 2.12 -13.28 -4.06
C ASN A 124 1.21 -12.69 -5.15
N GLY A 125 -0.06 -12.44 -4.84
CA GLY A 125 -1.03 -11.93 -5.80
C GLY A 125 -0.91 -10.42 -6.02
N PHE A 126 -1.71 -9.90 -6.95
CA PHE A 126 -1.71 -8.49 -7.33
C PHE A 126 -2.10 -7.60 -6.14
N TRP A 127 -1.21 -6.71 -5.69
CA TRP A 127 -1.42 -5.93 -4.47
C TRP A 127 -1.60 -4.43 -4.71
N ALA A 128 -1.26 -3.95 -5.91
CA ALA A 128 -1.23 -2.53 -6.28
C ALA A 128 -2.62 -2.00 -6.70
N ILE A 129 -3.57 -2.08 -5.78
CA ILE A 129 -4.90 -1.47 -5.86
C ILE A 129 -5.19 -0.77 -4.55
N TYR A 130 -5.63 0.49 -4.59
CA TYR A 130 -5.78 1.35 -3.42
C TYR A 130 -7.18 1.95 -3.34
N VAL A 131 -7.47 2.61 -2.21
CA VAL A 131 -8.67 3.40 -2.01
C VAL A 131 -8.71 4.54 -3.05
N SER A 132 -9.90 4.86 -3.56
CA SER A 132 -10.06 5.97 -4.50
C SER A 132 -10.07 7.33 -3.82
N ASN A 133 -9.75 8.36 -4.60
CA ASN A 133 -9.78 9.77 -4.24
C ASN A 133 -8.89 10.16 -3.04
N LEU A 134 -7.85 9.36 -2.75
CA LEU A 134 -6.86 9.70 -1.74
C LEU A 134 -6.16 11.02 -2.09
N LYS A 135 -5.92 11.84 -1.07
CA LYS A 135 -5.17 13.10 -1.16
C LYS A 135 -3.74 12.88 -0.66
N VAL A 136 -2.84 13.79 -1.02
CA VAL A 136 -1.49 13.81 -0.45
C VAL A 136 -1.57 13.83 1.08
N GLY A 137 -0.84 12.91 1.72
CA GLY A 137 -0.85 12.71 3.17
C GLY A 137 -1.90 11.72 3.69
N ASP A 138 -2.87 11.28 2.87
CA ASP A 138 -3.77 10.20 3.27
C ASP A 138 -3.04 8.85 3.25
N LEU A 139 -3.40 7.96 4.19
CA LEU A 139 -2.94 6.57 4.24
C LEU A 139 -3.46 5.80 3.02
N LEU A 140 -2.59 5.01 2.39
CA LEU A 140 -2.96 4.10 1.30
C LEU A 140 -3.94 3.01 1.78
N ARG A 141 -3.75 2.56 3.02
CA ARG A 141 -4.57 1.58 3.74
C ARG A 141 -5.07 2.23 5.05
N PRO A 142 -6.27 2.84 5.07
CA PRO A 142 -6.73 3.64 6.22
C PRO A 142 -6.75 2.91 7.57
N ASN A 143 -6.91 1.59 7.56
CA ASN A 143 -6.91 0.70 8.72
C ASN A 143 -5.69 -0.25 8.73
N GLY A 144 -4.74 -0.07 7.80
CA GLY A 144 -3.54 -0.88 7.69
C GLY A 144 -2.45 -0.43 8.66
N PHE A 145 -1.51 -1.34 8.95
CA PHE A 145 -0.37 -1.07 9.82
C PHE A 145 0.88 -0.61 9.06
N ASP A 146 0.83 -0.52 7.73
CA ASP A 146 1.98 -0.15 6.90
C ASP A 146 2.42 1.32 7.07
N GLY A 147 1.49 2.18 7.50
CA GLY A 147 1.75 3.61 7.70
C GLY A 147 2.12 4.36 6.42
N VAL A 148 1.83 3.79 5.24
CA VAL A 148 2.24 4.37 3.96
C VAL A 148 1.21 5.41 3.53
N ASN A 149 1.69 6.61 3.21
CA ASN A 149 0.86 7.72 2.75
C ASN A 149 1.04 7.98 1.26
N VAL A 150 0.07 8.67 0.65
CA VAL A 150 0.26 9.32 -0.65
C VAL A 150 1.31 10.41 -0.51
N ASN A 151 2.43 10.27 -1.24
CA ASN A 151 3.53 11.23 -1.20
C ASN A 151 3.27 12.46 -2.08
N ALA A 152 2.67 12.27 -3.26
CA ALA A 152 2.38 13.35 -4.19
C ALA A 152 1.17 13.01 -5.09
N SER A 153 0.62 14.03 -5.73
CA SER A 153 -0.37 13.89 -6.80
C SER A 153 0.05 14.73 -8.00
N SER A 154 -0.23 14.26 -9.21
CA SER A 154 0.08 14.98 -10.45
C SER A 154 -0.97 14.68 -11.52
N PRO A 155 -1.25 15.62 -12.44
CA PRO A 155 -2.04 15.29 -13.61
C PRO A 155 -1.23 14.43 -14.58
N ILE A 156 -1.91 13.51 -15.25
CA ILE A 156 -1.43 12.76 -16.41
C ILE A 156 -2.47 12.87 -17.52
N THR A 157 -2.00 13.08 -18.75
CA THR A 157 -2.86 13.12 -19.92
C THR A 157 -2.75 11.79 -20.64
N TYR A 158 -3.83 11.01 -20.60
CA TYR A 158 -4.00 9.83 -21.43
C TYR A 158 -4.51 10.21 -22.82
N ALA A 159 -4.64 9.22 -23.71
CA ALA A 159 -5.00 9.42 -25.13
C ALA A 159 -6.15 10.42 -25.38
N SER A 160 -7.16 10.48 -24.50
CA SER A 160 -8.31 11.39 -24.65
C SER A 160 -8.76 12.10 -23.37
N THR A 161 -8.18 11.80 -22.20
CA THR A 161 -8.63 12.37 -20.92
C THR A 161 -7.45 12.71 -20.00
N ALA A 162 -7.51 13.89 -19.39
CA ALA A 162 -6.62 14.23 -18.29
C ALA A 162 -7.19 13.64 -16.99
N ARG A 163 -6.34 12.96 -16.23
CA ARG A 163 -6.68 12.36 -14.94
C ARG A 163 -5.63 12.75 -13.91
N GLU A 164 -6.00 12.77 -12.64
CA GLU A 164 -5.01 12.89 -11.57
C GLU A 164 -4.51 11.50 -11.19
N ARG A 165 -3.20 11.37 -11.00
CA ARG A 165 -2.59 10.19 -10.41
C ARG A 165 -1.94 10.53 -9.09
N ASN A 166 -1.94 9.57 -8.19
CA ASN A 166 -1.21 9.61 -6.93
C ASN A 166 0.11 8.86 -7.07
N PHE A 167 1.07 9.26 -6.25
CA PHE A 167 2.40 8.67 -6.18
C PHE A 167 2.72 8.29 -4.75
N MET A 168 3.34 7.12 -4.59
CA MET A 168 3.97 6.70 -3.35
C MET A 168 5.32 6.05 -3.62
N ALA A 169 6.19 6.12 -2.60
CA ALA A 169 7.48 5.44 -2.60
C ALA A 169 7.69 4.69 -1.29
N ILE A 170 8.17 3.45 -1.38
CA ILE A 170 8.53 2.60 -0.23
C ILE A 170 9.97 2.15 -0.42
N GLY A 171 10.78 2.27 0.62
CA GLY A 171 12.15 1.76 0.69
C GLY A 171 12.29 0.79 1.85
N VAL A 172 12.86 -0.40 1.61
CA VAL A 172 13.11 -1.42 2.64
C VAL A 172 14.52 -1.97 2.47
N GLU A 173 15.23 -2.11 3.57
CA GLU A 173 16.48 -2.87 3.64
C GLU A 173 16.19 -4.23 4.30
N SER A 174 16.74 -5.30 3.72
CA SER A 174 16.63 -6.66 4.24
C SER A 174 17.89 -7.47 3.95
N ARG A 175 18.05 -8.61 4.61
CA ARG A 175 19.08 -9.60 4.20
C ARG A 175 18.48 -10.50 3.13
N ASP A 176 19.28 -10.89 2.13
CA ASP A 176 18.83 -11.88 1.16
C ASP A 176 18.67 -13.24 1.85
N ILE A 177 17.43 -13.72 1.95
CA ILE A 177 17.10 -15.00 2.57
C ILE A 177 17.71 -16.21 1.85
N ARG A 178 18.22 -16.02 0.62
CA ARG A 178 18.88 -17.05 -0.18
C ARG A 178 20.39 -17.10 0.07
N ASP A 179 20.96 -16.09 0.70
CA ASP A 179 22.37 -16.10 1.10
C ASP A 179 22.53 -16.76 2.49
N PRO A 180 23.08 -17.99 2.57
CA PRO A 180 23.24 -18.69 3.84
C PRO A 180 24.26 -18.01 4.77
N THR A 181 25.13 -17.14 4.25
CA THR A 181 26.11 -16.40 5.05
C THR A 181 25.48 -15.18 5.72
N GLY A 182 24.32 -14.72 5.24
CA GLY A 182 23.65 -13.51 5.67
C GLY A 182 24.44 -12.23 5.40
N SER A 183 25.47 -12.28 4.54
CA SER A 183 26.32 -11.14 4.19
C SER A 183 25.71 -10.23 3.12
N THR A 184 24.84 -10.78 2.27
CA THR A 184 24.15 -10.06 1.22
C THR A 184 22.99 -9.23 1.79
N LEU A 185 23.14 -7.91 1.70
CA LEU A 185 22.07 -6.95 1.90
C LEU A 185 21.32 -6.73 0.59
N ARG A 186 20.01 -6.58 0.72
CA ARG A 186 19.05 -6.30 -0.33
C ARG A 186 18.32 -5.00 0.02
N TYR A 187 18.34 -4.05 -0.90
CA TYR A 187 17.63 -2.79 -0.77
C TYR A 187 16.54 -2.73 -1.83
N ASP A 188 15.29 -2.77 -1.39
CA ASP A 188 14.12 -2.66 -2.26
C ASP A 188 13.62 -1.22 -2.25
N THR A 189 13.50 -0.62 -3.43
CA THR A 189 12.81 0.65 -3.63
C THR A 189 11.66 0.45 -4.59
N THR A 190 10.44 0.69 -4.13
CA THR A 190 9.23 0.58 -4.95
C THR A 190 8.61 1.95 -5.14
N LEU A 191 8.43 2.33 -6.39
CA LEU A 191 7.73 3.56 -6.81
C LEU A 191 6.41 3.14 -7.44
N VAL A 192 5.30 3.67 -6.93
CA VAL A 192 3.96 3.33 -7.44
C VAL A 192 3.21 4.59 -7.80
N TYR A 193 2.75 4.62 -9.04
CA TYR A 193 1.81 5.59 -9.58
C TYR A 193 0.48 4.89 -9.79
N PHE A 194 -0.60 5.49 -9.29
CA PHE A 194 -1.94 4.90 -9.39
C PHE A 194 -2.98 5.98 -9.67
N ASP A 195 -3.99 5.64 -10.46
CA ASP A 195 -5.04 6.54 -10.87
C ASP A 195 -5.84 6.97 -9.64
N LYS A 196 -6.01 8.27 -9.43
CA LYS A 196 -6.63 8.79 -8.22
C LYS A 196 -8.11 8.43 -8.15
N GLN A 197 -8.81 8.37 -9.28
CA GLN A 197 -10.26 8.11 -9.28
C GLN A 197 -10.59 6.64 -9.05
N THR A 198 -9.81 5.71 -9.61
CA THR A 198 -10.04 4.28 -9.49
C THR A 198 -9.26 3.62 -8.35
N GLY A 199 -8.09 4.17 -8.02
CA GLY A 199 -7.11 3.56 -7.12
C GLY A 199 -6.24 2.48 -7.79
N MET A 200 -6.39 2.26 -9.09
CA MET A 200 -5.68 1.21 -9.81
C MET A 200 -4.27 1.62 -10.22
N LEU A 201 -3.36 0.64 -10.21
CA LEU A 201 -2.00 0.80 -10.68
C LEU A 201 -1.96 1.39 -12.10
N GLU A 202 -1.12 2.40 -12.29
CA GLU A 202 -0.75 2.92 -13.61
C GLU A 202 0.67 2.51 -13.96
N THR A 203 1.59 2.72 -13.03
CA THR A 203 3.00 2.38 -13.23
C THR A 203 3.62 1.96 -11.91
N LEU A 204 4.34 0.85 -11.90
CA LEU A 204 5.14 0.41 -10.78
C LEU A 204 6.57 0.23 -11.26
N ILE A 205 7.51 0.75 -10.49
CA ILE A 205 8.94 0.53 -10.69
C ILE A 205 9.47 -0.06 -9.39
N TRP A 206 9.89 -1.32 -9.42
CA TRP A 206 10.53 -1.99 -8.30
C TRP A 206 12.00 -2.19 -8.62
N MET A 207 12.84 -1.47 -7.91
CA MET A 207 14.30 -1.58 -7.95
C MET A 207 14.77 -2.41 -6.76
N THR A 208 15.64 -3.38 -7.02
CA THR A 208 16.26 -4.22 -6.01
C THR A 208 17.77 -4.13 -6.19
N ASP A 209 18.44 -3.53 -5.21
CA ASP A 209 19.89 -3.44 -5.14
C ASP A 209 20.45 -4.51 -4.22
N TYR A 210 21.49 -5.19 -4.67
CA TYR A 210 22.26 -6.15 -3.89
C TYR A 210 23.68 -5.64 -3.72
N ASN A 211 24.23 -5.74 -2.51
CA ASN A 211 25.62 -5.34 -2.26
C ASN A 211 26.63 -6.49 -2.51
N ASN A 212 26.18 -7.75 -2.57
CA ASN A 212 27.07 -8.91 -2.69
C ASN A 212 26.39 -10.14 -3.34
N PRO A 213 26.80 -10.58 -4.55
CA PRO A 213 27.58 -9.78 -5.51
C PRO A 213 26.80 -8.53 -5.90
N GLU A 214 27.51 -7.43 -6.15
CA GLU A 214 26.87 -6.15 -6.49
C GLU A 214 26.08 -6.25 -7.80
N LYS A 215 24.77 -5.99 -7.73
CA LYS A 215 23.87 -5.90 -8.88
C LYS A 215 22.62 -5.09 -8.58
N ARG A 216 21.97 -4.62 -9.63
CA ARG A 216 20.64 -3.98 -9.59
C ARG A 216 19.68 -4.70 -10.51
N GLU A 217 18.51 -5.04 -10.01
CA GLU A 217 17.40 -5.58 -10.78
C GLU A 217 16.23 -4.59 -10.74
N VAL A 218 15.62 -4.30 -11.89
CA VAL A 218 14.50 -3.36 -11.99
C VAL A 218 13.35 -4.00 -12.74
N ILE A 219 12.18 -4.05 -12.11
CA ILE A 219 10.93 -4.51 -12.72
C ILE A 219 10.03 -3.30 -12.91
N THR A 220 9.53 -3.12 -14.14
CA THR A 220 8.56 -2.08 -14.45
C THR A 220 7.26 -2.71 -14.91
N TRP A 221 6.15 -2.28 -14.31
CA TRP A 221 4.79 -2.57 -14.76
C TRP A 221 4.20 -1.28 -15.30
N THR A 222 3.64 -1.31 -16.50
CA THR A 222 2.98 -0.14 -17.10
C THR A 222 1.61 -0.55 -17.58
N LEU A 223 0.57 0.17 -17.17
CA LEU A 223 -0.77 0.01 -17.70
C LEU A 223 -0.76 0.34 -19.20
N VAL A 224 -1.28 -0.57 -20.03
CA VAL A 224 -1.32 -0.40 -21.49
C VAL A 224 -2.74 -0.44 -22.05
N ASP A 225 -3.70 -0.96 -21.28
CA ASP A 225 -5.10 -1.01 -21.68
C ASP A 225 -6.00 -1.08 -20.43
N SER A 226 -7.18 -0.46 -20.51
CA SER A 226 -8.19 -0.49 -19.45
C SER A 226 -9.59 -0.35 -20.04
N SER A 227 -10.58 -1.00 -19.41
CA SER A 227 -11.99 -0.82 -19.75
C SER A 227 -12.61 0.45 -19.14
N VAL A 228 -11.90 1.15 -18.25
CA VAL A 228 -12.44 2.28 -17.49
C VAL A 228 -12.09 3.63 -18.13
N TRP A 229 -10.88 3.76 -18.68
CA TRP A 229 -10.46 4.91 -19.46
C TRP A 229 -9.53 4.49 -20.60
N ALA A 230 -9.49 5.30 -21.65
CA ALA A 230 -8.53 5.13 -22.73
C ALA A 230 -7.14 5.50 -22.21
N VAL A 231 -6.23 4.52 -22.18
CA VAL A 231 -4.84 4.65 -21.75
C VAL A 231 -3.99 5.21 -22.90
#